data_AF-A0AA39C3S1-F1
#
_entry.id   AF-A0AA39C3S1-F1
#
_cell.length_a   1.000
_cell.length_b   1.000
_cell.length_c   1.000
_cell.angle_alpha   90.00
_cell.angle_beta   90.00
_cell.angle_gamma   90.00
#
_symmetry.space_group_name_H-M   'P 1'
#
loop_
_entity.id
_entity.type
_entity.pdbx_description
1 polymer ?
#
loop_
_entity_poly.entity_id
_entity_poly.type
_entity_poly.pdbx_seq_one_letter_code
_entity_poly.pdbx_strand_id
1 'polypeptide(L)'
;MASAEPFASDEIVEPGIEPGASTETMLVTTDNIDDYESNMNSSLDDSQIKNVDNDTPVVQVISQTEIRSEHLNESVSLNTDADQKDIVDQMSQCNIDVDPLRCKLWLAQKKHIFVLSQAGKPVYSRHSPEDKLVTIMGVMQALVSFIQAGNDTIRSVHAGDTNFVFSLKGPLILVAVSKTLESVPQLLNQLSYVYNQILFVLTQSTLTRVYEQRRNFDLRRLLSGSERLIDHLINFMDREPAFFLGAVKCLPLLPSMRDLITQTIVQTCGKIKNLVFGLLLANNQLVTLVRMKKFFIHPADLHLIQNLVASSESFKTAEGWTPICLPKFNANGFMHGHVSYLAEDCQACLLLLTADRDVFPILSEAKQKIVEKLRRTNCLEAINESMNRALITTMEIGLPEMRHVLYKCRSTAQFWSPGFQSPYTNDEEIER
;
A
#
# COMPACT_ATOMS: atom_id res chain seq x y z
N MET A 1 -32.00 53.87 -13.71
CA MET A 1 -32.33 52.59 -14.37
C MET A 1 -31.02 51.89 -14.71
N ALA A 2 -30.60 50.98 -13.85
CA ALA A 2 -29.66 49.92 -14.18
C ALA A 2 -29.92 48.81 -13.16
N SER A 3 -30.26 47.65 -13.71
CA SER A 3 -30.85 46.46 -13.13
C SER A 3 -29.88 45.70 -12.22
N ALA A 4 -30.38 45.24 -11.08
CA ALA A 4 -29.75 44.23 -10.25
C ALA A 4 -29.95 42.84 -10.90
N GLU A 5 -28.85 42.10 -11.09
CA GLU A 5 -28.88 40.66 -11.34
C GLU A 5 -28.94 39.91 -9.99
N PRO A 6 -29.73 38.83 -9.86
CA PRO A 6 -29.77 38.05 -8.63
C PRO A 6 -28.62 37.05 -8.60
N PHE A 7 -27.88 37.04 -7.49
CA PHE A 7 -26.90 36.01 -7.18
C PHE A 7 -27.56 34.63 -7.11
N ALA A 8 -26.86 33.66 -7.69
CA ALA A 8 -27.23 32.26 -7.79
C ALA A 8 -27.47 31.61 -6.41
N SER A 9 -28.37 30.64 -6.44
CA SER A 9 -28.84 29.79 -5.35
C SER A 9 -27.74 29.31 -4.40
N ASP A 10 -27.90 29.62 -3.11
CA ASP A 10 -27.29 28.89 -2.00
C ASP A 10 -27.72 27.41 -2.08
N GLU A 11 -26.83 26.56 -2.60
CA GLU A 11 -26.92 25.12 -2.34
C GLU A 11 -26.77 24.92 -0.82
N ILE A 12 -27.82 24.40 -0.21
CA ILE A 12 -27.83 24.01 1.20
C ILE A 12 -26.79 22.90 1.36
N VAL A 13 -25.62 23.23 1.89
CA VAL A 13 -24.62 22.26 2.32
C VAL A 13 -25.27 21.41 3.41
N GLU A 14 -25.54 20.12 3.12
CA GLU A 14 -26.02 19.19 4.13
C GLU A 14 -25.07 19.20 5.34
N PRO A 15 -25.58 19.39 6.57
CA PRO A 15 -24.73 19.52 7.74
C PRO A 15 -23.94 18.23 7.96
N GLY A 16 -22.63 18.28 7.71
CA GLY A 16 -21.70 17.16 7.91
C GLY A 16 -20.92 16.73 6.66
N ILE A 17 -21.23 17.26 5.48
CA ILE A 17 -20.46 16.97 4.26
C ILE A 17 -19.49 18.13 3.99
N GLU A 18 -18.19 17.83 3.98
CA GLU A 18 -17.15 18.82 3.68
C GLU A 18 -17.32 19.37 2.24
N PRO A 19 -17.06 20.67 1.98
CA PRO A 19 -17.24 21.25 0.65
C PRO A 19 -16.49 20.48 -0.45
N GLY A 20 -17.22 20.07 -1.50
CA GLY A 20 -16.66 19.28 -2.60
C GLY A 20 -16.51 17.78 -2.34
N ALA A 21 -16.88 17.29 -1.15
CA ALA A 21 -16.94 15.86 -0.87
C ALA A 21 -18.16 15.23 -1.56
N SER A 22 -17.97 14.02 -2.10
CA SER A 22 -19.06 13.19 -2.59
C SER A 22 -20.00 12.80 -1.44
N THR A 23 -21.31 12.81 -1.70
CA THR A 23 -22.33 12.31 -0.76
C THR A 23 -22.29 10.80 -0.59
N GLU A 24 -21.80 10.08 -1.61
CA GLU A 24 -21.51 8.64 -1.52
C GLU A 24 -20.02 8.40 -1.25
N THR A 25 -19.72 7.78 -0.11
CA THR A 25 -18.37 7.33 0.22
C THR A 25 -18.07 5.97 -0.41
N MET A 26 -16.90 5.80 -1.01
CA MET A 26 -16.45 4.50 -1.55
C MET A 26 -15.42 3.79 -0.67
N LEU A 27 -14.78 4.52 0.24
CA LEU A 27 -13.78 4.02 1.17
C LEU A 27 -14.34 3.87 2.59
N VAL A 28 -13.79 2.95 3.36
CA VAL A 28 -14.09 2.90 4.80
C VAL A 28 -13.38 4.05 5.50
N THR A 29 -14.11 4.86 6.26
CA THR A 29 -13.62 6.11 6.88
C THR A 29 -13.28 5.98 8.36
N THR A 30 -13.67 4.89 9.01
CA THR A 30 -13.44 4.62 10.43
C THR A 30 -12.21 3.73 10.64
N ASP A 31 -11.27 4.19 11.46
CA ASP A 31 -10.10 3.41 11.93
C ASP A 31 -10.47 2.35 12.99
N ASN A 32 -11.74 2.34 13.47
CA ASN A 32 -12.24 1.35 14.42
C ASN A 32 -12.44 -0.01 13.74
N ILE A 33 -11.44 -0.87 13.92
CA ILE A 33 -11.42 -2.28 13.50
C ILE A 33 -12.62 -3.07 14.08
N ASP A 34 -13.06 -2.74 15.29
CA ASP A 34 -14.04 -3.53 16.04
C ASP A 34 -15.50 -3.30 15.58
N ASP A 35 -15.83 -2.12 15.05
CA ASP A 35 -17.21 -1.79 14.63
C ASP A 35 -17.59 -2.37 13.25
N TYR A 36 -16.59 -2.82 12.48
CA TYR A 36 -16.81 -3.38 11.14
C TYR A 36 -17.04 -4.91 11.17
N GLU A 37 -16.39 -5.63 12.08
CA GLU A 37 -16.59 -7.09 12.26
C GLU A 37 -18.02 -7.44 12.69
N SER A 38 -18.68 -6.59 13.49
CA SER A 38 -20.05 -6.82 13.95
C SER A 38 -21.10 -6.65 12.85
N ASN A 39 -20.88 -5.75 11.89
CA ASN A 39 -21.85 -5.46 10.83
C ASN A 39 -21.79 -6.49 9.68
N MET A 40 -20.60 -7.03 9.37
CA MET A 40 -20.45 -8.03 8.31
C MET A 40 -20.97 -9.42 8.71
N ASN A 41 -20.93 -9.76 10.00
CA ASN A 41 -21.47 -11.03 10.52
C ASN A 41 -23.00 -11.15 10.41
N SER A 42 -23.72 -10.06 10.09
CA SER A 42 -25.18 -10.06 9.98
C SER A 42 -25.75 -10.12 8.56
N SER A 43 -24.91 -10.01 7.50
CA SER A 43 -25.42 -9.93 6.12
C SER A 43 -24.65 -10.72 5.06
N LEU A 44 -23.78 -11.64 5.46
CA LEU A 44 -23.14 -12.57 4.52
C LEU A 44 -24.02 -13.83 4.43
N ASP A 45 -24.83 -13.89 3.37
CA ASP A 45 -25.30 -15.17 2.85
C ASP A 45 -24.05 -15.91 2.33
N ASP A 46 -23.53 -16.74 3.23
CA ASP A 46 -22.24 -17.40 3.27
C ASP A 46 -22.08 -18.47 2.16
N SER A 47 -22.89 -18.39 1.09
CA SER A 47 -23.02 -19.39 0.04
C SER A 47 -22.35 -18.99 -1.27
N GLN A 48 -22.04 -17.70 -1.50
CA GLN A 48 -21.42 -17.23 -2.75
C GLN A 48 -19.92 -16.89 -2.67
N ILE A 49 -19.33 -16.85 -1.48
CA ILE A 49 -17.88 -16.60 -1.27
C ILE A 49 -17.16 -17.85 -0.72
N LYS A 50 -17.87 -18.99 -0.54
CA LYS A 50 -17.30 -20.26 -0.04
C LYS A 50 -16.44 -21.04 -1.04
N ASN A 51 -16.29 -20.56 -2.28
CA ASN A 51 -15.43 -21.16 -3.28
C ASN A 51 -14.18 -20.31 -3.54
N VAL A 52 -13.56 -19.78 -2.49
CA VAL A 52 -12.16 -19.32 -2.57
C VAL A 52 -11.31 -20.52 -2.13
N ASP A 53 -10.70 -21.18 -3.11
CA ASP A 53 -9.83 -22.35 -2.88
C ASP A 53 -8.77 -22.02 -1.82
N ASN A 54 -8.68 -22.88 -0.81
CA ASN A 54 -7.64 -22.87 0.24
C ASN A 54 -6.29 -23.44 -0.24
N ASP A 55 -6.11 -23.54 -1.56
CA ASP A 55 -4.87 -24.00 -2.17
C ASP A 55 -3.84 -22.89 -2.04
N THR A 56 -2.68 -23.26 -1.48
CA THR A 56 -1.53 -22.34 -1.35
C THR A 56 -1.03 -22.10 -2.77
N PRO A 57 -1.26 -20.92 -3.40
CA PRO A 57 -0.64 -20.67 -4.68
C PRO A 57 0.86 -20.52 -4.40
N VAL A 58 1.69 -21.26 -5.13
CA VAL A 58 3.11 -20.91 -5.20
C VAL A 58 3.13 -19.52 -5.81
N VAL A 59 3.48 -18.51 -5.01
CA VAL A 59 3.74 -17.15 -5.49
C VAL A 59 4.97 -17.26 -6.39
N GLN A 60 4.78 -17.62 -7.65
CA GLN A 60 5.78 -17.40 -8.68
C GLN A 60 5.75 -15.91 -9.00
N VAL A 61 6.42 -15.13 -8.16
CA VAL A 61 6.99 -13.86 -8.63
C VAL A 61 7.89 -14.26 -9.79
N ILE A 62 7.50 -13.88 -11.00
CA ILE A 62 8.21 -14.20 -12.24
C ILE A 62 9.67 -13.85 -12.02
N SER A 63 10.50 -14.89 -11.95
CA SER A 63 11.94 -14.76 -11.79
C SER A 63 12.49 -14.09 -13.05
N GLN A 64 13.27 -13.03 -12.86
CA GLN A 64 13.90 -12.29 -13.94
C GLN A 64 14.81 -13.22 -14.76
N THR A 65 14.51 -13.41 -16.04
CA THR A 65 15.48 -13.95 -17.00
C THR A 65 16.32 -12.76 -17.50
N GLU A 66 17.62 -12.81 -17.26
CA GLU A 66 18.60 -11.81 -17.68
C GLU A 66 18.49 -11.50 -19.18
N ILE A 67 18.13 -10.26 -19.52
CA ILE A 67 18.28 -9.72 -20.88
C ILE A 67 19.31 -8.59 -20.81
N ARG A 68 20.42 -8.78 -21.51
CA ARG A 68 21.49 -7.80 -21.70
C ARG A 68 20.93 -6.52 -22.31
N SER A 69 21.16 -5.40 -21.63
CA SER A 69 20.84 -4.05 -22.09
C SER A 69 21.86 -3.55 -23.12
N GLU A 70 21.39 -3.15 -24.31
CA GLU A 70 22.09 -2.19 -25.18
C GLU A 70 21.31 -0.86 -25.16
N HIS A 71 22.07 0.23 -25.13
CA HIS A 71 21.67 1.62 -24.87
C HIS A 71 20.64 2.21 -25.86
N LEU A 72 19.75 3.11 -25.37
CA LEU A 72 19.76 4.57 -25.66
C LEU A 72 18.52 5.34 -25.10
N ASN A 73 18.86 6.46 -24.44
CA ASN A 73 18.19 7.77 -24.26
C ASN A 73 16.99 8.00 -23.30
N GLU A 74 17.37 8.59 -22.15
CA GLU A 74 16.83 9.78 -21.44
C GLU A 74 15.33 10.11 -21.49
N SER A 75 14.66 9.83 -20.36
CA SER A 75 13.60 10.69 -19.83
C SER A 75 13.80 10.83 -18.31
N VAL A 76 13.68 12.05 -17.81
CA VAL A 76 14.00 12.48 -16.44
C VAL A 76 13.18 11.68 -15.42
N SER A 77 13.83 10.71 -14.80
CA SER A 77 13.33 9.94 -13.66
C SER A 77 14.04 10.47 -12.42
N LEU A 78 13.27 10.77 -11.38
CA LEU A 78 13.77 11.23 -10.08
C LEU A 78 14.69 10.15 -9.50
N ASN A 79 15.98 10.47 -9.42
CA ASN A 79 17.04 9.58 -8.93
C ASN A 79 16.94 9.42 -7.40
N THR A 80 16.10 8.50 -6.93
CA THR A 80 16.13 7.99 -5.55
C THR A 80 16.81 6.62 -5.44
N ASP A 81 17.02 5.92 -6.56
CA ASP A 81 17.59 4.57 -6.56
C ASP A 81 19.13 4.55 -6.40
N ALA A 82 19.81 5.67 -6.66
CA ALA A 82 21.27 5.72 -6.63
C ALA A 82 21.84 5.70 -5.19
N ASP A 83 21.28 6.51 -4.29
CA ASP A 83 21.79 6.62 -2.91
C ASP A 83 21.46 5.38 -2.06
N GLN A 84 20.30 4.74 -2.32
CA GLN A 84 19.96 3.47 -1.66
C GLN A 84 20.77 2.29 -2.21
N LYS A 85 21.05 2.25 -3.53
CA LYS A 85 21.98 1.25 -4.08
C LYS A 85 23.38 1.41 -3.53
N ASP A 86 23.88 2.64 -3.38
CA ASP A 86 25.21 2.88 -2.82
C ASP A 86 25.33 2.45 -1.34
N ILE A 87 24.29 2.63 -0.53
CA ILE A 87 24.28 2.11 0.86
C ILE A 87 24.14 0.59 0.88
N VAL A 88 23.32 -0.01 0.02
CA VAL A 88 23.15 -1.47 -0.09
C VAL A 88 24.43 -2.14 -0.62
N ASP A 89 25.14 -1.51 -1.56
CA ASP A 89 26.44 -1.97 -2.08
C ASP A 89 27.56 -1.78 -1.05
N GLN A 90 27.55 -0.71 -0.25
CA GLN A 90 28.46 -0.53 0.89
C GLN A 90 28.15 -1.47 2.07
N MET A 91 26.87 -1.81 2.30
CA MET A 91 26.47 -2.85 3.26
C MET A 91 26.81 -4.26 2.77
N SER A 92 26.80 -4.48 1.46
CA SER A 92 27.30 -5.71 0.82
C SER A 92 28.83 -5.83 0.94
N GLN A 93 29.54 -4.70 1.08
CA GLN A 93 30.97 -4.61 1.35
C GLN A 93 31.34 -4.69 2.84
N CYS A 94 30.36 -4.59 3.77
CA CYS A 94 30.56 -5.11 5.11
C CYS A 94 30.59 -6.64 5.00
N ASN A 95 31.81 -7.20 5.02
CA ASN A 95 32.10 -8.64 4.95
C ASN A 95 30.90 -9.49 5.39
N ILE A 96 30.49 -10.41 4.51
CA ILE A 96 29.40 -11.37 4.72
C ILE A 96 29.55 -12.16 6.05
N ASP A 97 30.72 -12.11 6.70
CA ASP A 97 31.05 -12.74 7.98
C ASP A 97 30.98 -11.84 9.24
N VAL A 98 30.64 -10.55 9.13
CA VAL A 98 30.61 -9.66 10.30
C VAL A 98 29.28 -9.80 11.05
N ASP A 99 29.37 -10.17 12.32
CA ASP A 99 28.29 -10.11 13.31
C ASP A 99 27.60 -8.72 13.26
N PRO A 100 26.28 -8.64 12.97
CA PRO A 100 25.55 -7.38 12.91
C PRO A 100 25.73 -6.50 14.15
N LEU A 101 25.91 -7.09 15.33
CA LEU A 101 26.15 -6.37 16.58
C LEU A 101 27.53 -5.69 16.65
N ARG A 102 28.45 -6.06 15.76
CA ARG A 102 29.76 -5.41 15.59
C ARG A 102 29.79 -4.44 14.40
N CYS A 103 28.75 -4.45 13.59
CA CYS A 103 28.64 -3.57 12.42
C CYS A 103 28.12 -2.19 12.83
N LYS A 104 29.01 -1.19 12.84
CA LYS A 104 28.65 0.20 13.18
C LYS A 104 27.59 0.78 12.23
N LEU A 105 27.63 0.42 10.94
CA LEU A 105 26.65 0.89 9.95
C LEU A 105 25.25 0.32 10.22
N TRP A 106 25.16 -0.96 10.60
CA TRP A 106 23.88 -1.57 10.97
C TRP A 106 23.33 -0.97 12.26
N LEU A 107 24.18 -0.76 13.28
CA LEU A 107 23.80 -0.10 14.53
C LEU A 107 23.40 1.37 14.34
N ALA A 108 23.94 2.04 13.31
CA ALA A 108 23.65 3.45 13.01
C ALA A 108 22.33 3.65 12.25
N GLN A 109 21.71 2.59 11.72
CA GLN A 109 20.41 2.71 11.04
C GLN A 109 19.38 3.37 11.96
N LYS A 110 18.62 4.32 11.42
CA LYS A 110 17.62 5.10 12.17
C LYS A 110 16.46 4.22 12.65
N LYS A 111 16.10 3.18 11.89
CA LYS A 111 14.96 2.31 12.18
C LYS A 111 15.17 0.89 11.66
N HIS A 112 15.05 -0.09 12.54
CA HIS A 112 14.98 -1.50 12.20
C HIS A 112 13.55 -2.02 12.35
N ILE A 113 13.15 -2.91 11.45
CA ILE A 113 11.91 -3.69 11.56
C ILE A 113 12.27 -5.16 11.54
N PHE A 114 11.75 -5.91 12.52
CA PHE A 114 11.93 -7.34 12.65
C PHE A 114 10.57 -8.03 12.69
N VAL A 115 10.46 -9.16 12.00
CA VAL A 115 9.35 -10.10 12.15
C VAL A 115 9.93 -11.45 12.52
N LEU A 116 9.36 -12.06 13.55
CA LEU A 116 9.73 -13.37 14.03
C LEU A 116 8.48 -14.14 14.43
N SER A 117 8.57 -15.47 14.42
CA SER A 117 7.53 -16.33 14.96
C SER A 117 7.54 -16.34 16.49
N GLN A 118 6.45 -16.78 17.12
CA GLN A 118 6.40 -17.04 18.57
C GLN A 118 7.47 -18.04 19.06
N ALA A 119 8.00 -18.89 18.17
CA ALA A 119 9.11 -19.81 18.47
C ALA A 119 10.49 -19.15 18.38
N GLY A 120 10.57 -17.84 18.11
CA GLY A 120 11.83 -17.09 17.99
C GLY A 120 12.48 -17.19 16.61
N LYS A 121 11.88 -17.92 15.66
CA LYS A 121 12.43 -18.05 14.31
C LYS A 121 12.28 -16.75 13.53
N PRO A 122 13.34 -16.24 12.89
CA PRO A 122 13.26 -15.11 11.99
C PRO A 122 12.30 -15.33 10.82
N VAL A 123 11.57 -14.27 10.46
CA VAL A 123 10.65 -14.24 9.31
C VAL A 123 11.05 -13.12 8.34
N TYR A 124 11.44 -11.95 8.84
CA TYR A 124 11.88 -10.81 8.03
C TYR A 124 12.78 -9.88 8.84
N SER A 125 13.75 -9.25 8.19
CA SER A 125 14.53 -8.13 8.72
C SER A 125 14.75 -7.04 7.67
N ARG A 126 14.49 -5.77 8.02
CA ARG A 126 14.77 -4.63 7.12
C ARG A 126 16.25 -4.50 6.75
N HIS A 127 17.13 -4.84 7.67
CA HIS A 127 18.58 -4.66 7.51
C HIS A 127 19.31 -5.91 7.98
N SER A 128 20.22 -6.40 7.14
CA SER A 128 20.96 -7.67 7.33
C SER A 128 20.09 -8.92 7.16
N PRO A 129 20.63 -10.00 6.55
CA PRO A 129 19.92 -11.27 6.41
C PRO A 129 19.45 -11.84 7.76
N GLU A 130 18.27 -12.46 7.75
CA GLU A 130 17.60 -13.02 8.91
C GLU A 130 18.43 -14.08 9.65
N ASP A 131 19.19 -14.89 8.92
CA ASP A 131 20.02 -15.96 9.49
C ASP A 131 21.12 -15.42 10.43
N LYS A 132 21.57 -14.18 10.22
CA LYS A 132 22.54 -13.52 11.10
C LYS A 132 21.92 -12.95 12.38
N LEU A 133 20.60 -12.82 12.40
CA LEU A 133 19.86 -12.12 13.46
C LEU A 133 19.09 -13.08 14.38
N VAL A 134 19.28 -14.39 14.21
CA VAL A 134 18.63 -15.46 15.00
C VAL A 134 18.79 -15.22 16.50
N THR A 135 20.00 -14.88 16.96
CA THR A 135 20.27 -14.61 18.39
C THR A 135 19.50 -13.40 18.91
N ILE A 136 19.46 -12.30 18.14
CA ILE A 136 18.76 -11.07 18.52
C ILE A 136 17.25 -11.32 18.59
N MET A 137 16.69 -12.00 17.59
CA MET A 137 15.27 -12.35 17.56
C MET A 137 14.91 -13.35 18.67
N GLY A 138 15.82 -14.27 19.02
CA GLY A 138 15.68 -15.14 20.19
C GLY A 138 15.58 -14.34 21.50
N VAL A 139 16.39 -13.29 21.67
CA VAL A 139 16.30 -12.40 22.84
C VAL A 139 14.97 -11.64 22.86
N MET A 140 14.51 -11.12 21.71
CA MET A 140 13.20 -10.45 21.62
C MET A 140 12.07 -11.40 22.02
N GLN A 141 12.09 -12.64 21.55
CA GLN A 141 11.12 -13.66 21.92
C GLN A 141 11.16 -14.00 23.41
N ALA A 142 12.36 -14.09 23.99
CA ALA A 142 12.53 -14.37 25.41
C ALA A 142 11.95 -13.24 26.29
N LEU A 143 12.17 -11.97 25.90
CA LEU A 143 11.57 -10.81 26.56
C LEU A 143 10.04 -10.87 26.52
N VAL A 144 9.46 -11.13 25.34
CA VAL A 144 8.01 -11.27 25.17
C VAL A 144 7.48 -12.40 26.07
N SER A 145 8.12 -13.57 26.04
CA SER A 145 7.70 -14.74 26.81
C SER A 145 7.78 -14.52 28.32
N PHE A 146 8.83 -13.83 28.79
CA PHE A 146 9.01 -13.53 30.21
C PHE A 146 7.89 -12.64 30.76
N ILE A 147 7.51 -11.58 30.01
CA ILE A 147 6.42 -10.70 30.40
C ILE A 147 5.06 -11.41 30.32
N GLN A 148 4.85 -12.23 29.29
CA GLN A 148 3.63 -13.05 29.15
C GLN A 148 3.44 -14.06 30.28
N ALA A 149 4.51 -14.61 30.85
CA ALA A 149 4.43 -15.48 32.03
C ALA A 149 3.84 -14.76 33.25
N GLY A 150 3.94 -13.43 33.31
CA GLY A 150 3.30 -12.57 34.30
C GLY A 150 1.85 -12.18 33.96
N ASN A 151 1.25 -12.75 32.92
CA ASN A 151 -0.07 -12.38 32.39
C ASN A 151 -0.15 -10.90 31.95
N ASP A 152 0.95 -10.37 31.43
CA ASP A 152 1.05 -9.02 30.86
C ASP A 152 1.60 -9.09 29.42
N THR A 153 1.55 -7.98 28.69
CA THR A 153 2.01 -7.88 27.30
C THR A 153 2.98 -6.73 27.15
N ILE A 154 4.19 -7.02 26.67
CA ILE A 154 5.16 -5.98 26.33
C ILE A 154 4.62 -5.13 25.18
N ARG A 155 4.61 -3.81 25.37
CA ARG A 155 4.18 -2.84 24.34
C ARG A 155 5.36 -2.05 23.79
N SER A 156 6.15 -1.45 24.67
CA SER A 156 7.36 -0.74 24.30
C SER A 156 8.42 -0.75 25.40
N VAL A 157 9.68 -0.58 25.00
CA VAL A 157 10.82 -0.32 25.87
C VAL A 157 11.50 0.95 25.38
N HIS A 158 11.82 1.86 26.29
CA HIS A 158 12.44 3.15 25.98
C HIS A 158 13.84 3.19 26.58
N ALA A 159 14.86 3.33 25.74
CA ALA A 159 16.26 3.35 26.14
C ALA A 159 16.99 4.54 25.51
N GLY A 160 17.10 5.63 26.26
CA GLY A 160 17.68 6.88 25.75
C GLY A 160 16.84 7.46 24.61
N ASP A 161 17.47 7.63 23.45
CA ASP A 161 16.86 8.09 22.19
C ASP A 161 16.26 6.95 21.34
N THR A 162 16.32 5.71 21.83
CA THR A 162 15.89 4.52 21.10
C THR A 162 14.60 3.94 21.69
N ASN A 163 13.59 3.78 20.84
CA ASN A 163 12.30 3.17 21.15
C ASN A 163 12.21 1.76 20.55
N PHE A 164 11.89 0.77 21.38
CA PHE A 164 11.57 -0.59 20.96
C PHE A 164 10.05 -0.74 21.09
N VAL A 165 9.36 -1.09 20.02
CA VAL A 165 7.90 -1.23 19.99
C VAL A 165 7.54 -2.62 19.52
N PHE A 166 6.70 -3.32 20.28
CA PHE A 166 6.30 -4.70 20.05
C PHE A 166 4.83 -4.77 19.64
N SER A 167 4.53 -5.58 18.62
CA SER A 167 3.17 -5.88 18.17
C SER A 167 3.02 -7.38 17.98
N LEU A 168 2.18 -8.00 18.80
CA LEU A 168 1.91 -9.44 18.74
C LEU A 168 0.64 -9.65 17.89
N LYS A 169 0.77 -10.36 16.78
CA LYS A 169 -0.31 -10.60 15.82
C LYS A 169 -0.36 -12.08 15.44
N GLY A 170 -1.27 -12.82 16.07
CA GLY A 170 -1.40 -14.26 15.88
C GLY A 170 -0.08 -14.99 16.17
N PRO A 171 0.47 -15.79 15.24
CA PRO A 171 1.71 -16.53 15.44
C PRO A 171 2.98 -15.68 15.28
N LEU A 172 2.86 -14.38 14.99
CA LEU A 172 3.97 -13.48 14.71
C LEU A 172 4.16 -12.45 15.82
N ILE A 173 5.42 -12.13 16.08
CA ILE A 173 5.88 -11.01 16.88
C ILE A 173 6.56 -10.06 15.90
N LEU A 174 6.09 -8.82 15.87
CA LEU A 174 6.67 -7.75 15.06
C LEU A 174 7.31 -6.74 16.01
N VAL A 175 8.52 -6.29 15.67
CA VAL A 175 9.30 -5.37 16.51
C VAL A 175 9.85 -4.24 15.66
N ALA A 176 9.59 -3.00 16.06
CA ALA A 176 10.27 -1.82 15.54
C ALA A 176 11.31 -1.35 16.56
N VAL A 177 12.53 -1.08 16.11
CA VAL A 177 13.57 -0.43 16.92
C VAL A 177 13.94 0.87 16.22
N SER A 178 13.54 2.00 16.78
CA SER A 178 13.65 3.30 16.12
C SER A 178 14.36 4.34 16.96
N LYS A 179 15.22 5.13 16.32
CA LYS A 179 15.88 6.35 16.81
C LYS A 179 15.26 7.62 16.19
N THR A 180 14.18 7.47 15.43
CA THR A 180 13.44 8.58 14.83
C THR A 180 12.55 9.27 15.87
N LEU A 181 11.93 10.39 15.47
CA LEU A 181 10.97 11.12 16.30
C LEU A 181 9.55 10.53 16.26
N GLU A 182 9.39 9.35 15.66
CA GLU A 182 8.10 8.69 15.55
C GLU A 182 7.62 8.18 16.91
N SER A 183 6.37 8.51 17.23
CA SER A 183 5.70 8.05 18.44
C SER A 183 5.40 6.55 18.40
N VAL A 184 5.18 5.94 19.57
CA VAL A 184 4.81 4.53 19.68
C VAL A 184 3.59 4.17 18.82
N PRO A 185 2.50 4.97 18.77
CA PRO A 185 1.37 4.70 17.86
C PRO A 185 1.74 4.71 16.38
N GLN A 186 2.63 5.62 15.94
CA GLN A 186 3.10 5.66 14.55
C GLN A 186 3.90 4.40 14.19
N LEU A 187 4.79 3.96 15.08
CA LEU A 187 5.53 2.71 14.91
C LEU A 187 4.61 1.48 14.92
N LEU A 188 3.60 1.44 15.80
CA LEU A 188 2.57 0.38 15.80
C LEU A 188 1.76 0.35 14.49
N ASN A 189 1.45 1.51 13.92
CA ASN A 189 0.78 1.59 12.62
C ASN A 189 1.66 0.97 11.52
N GLN A 190 2.96 1.30 11.49
CA GLN A 190 3.90 0.69 10.53
C GLN A 190 4.01 -0.82 10.70
N LEU A 191 4.14 -1.32 11.94
CA LEU A 191 4.12 -2.76 12.20
C LEU A 191 2.82 -3.42 11.72
N SER A 192 1.69 -2.73 11.87
CA SER A 192 0.40 -3.22 11.37
C SER A 192 0.37 -3.30 9.85
N TYR A 193 0.96 -2.35 9.13
CA TYR A 193 1.12 -2.41 7.67
C TYR A 193 2.04 -3.54 7.23
N VAL A 194 3.17 -3.76 7.92
CA VAL A 194 4.06 -4.90 7.65
C VAL A 194 3.33 -6.23 7.86
N TYR A 195 2.54 -6.37 8.93
CA TYR A 195 1.69 -7.54 9.13
C TYR A 195 0.67 -7.71 7.99
N ASN A 196 -0.01 -6.63 7.61
CA ASN A 196 -0.98 -6.68 6.51
C ASN A 196 -0.31 -7.03 5.17
N GLN A 197 0.94 -6.63 4.93
CA GLN A 197 1.70 -7.01 3.74
C GLN A 197 2.05 -8.51 3.72
N ILE A 198 2.32 -9.11 4.88
CA ILE A 198 2.46 -10.57 5.00
C ILE A 198 1.14 -11.25 4.67
N LEU A 199 0.02 -10.73 5.19
CA LEU A 199 -1.31 -11.26 4.87
C LEU A 199 -1.67 -11.07 3.40
N PHE A 200 -1.30 -9.94 2.79
CA PHE A 200 -1.51 -9.66 1.37
C PHE A 200 -0.93 -10.77 0.48
N VAL A 201 0.19 -11.36 0.90
CA VAL A 201 0.87 -12.47 0.21
C VAL A 201 0.30 -13.84 0.60
N LEU A 202 -0.03 -14.09 1.88
CA LEU A 202 -0.34 -15.44 2.38
C LEU A 202 -1.78 -15.71 2.77
N THR A 203 -2.58 -14.71 3.12
CA THR A 203 -3.83 -14.79 3.92
C THR A 203 -3.62 -15.18 5.38
N GLN A 204 -4.58 -14.77 6.22
CA GLN A 204 -4.68 -15.13 7.63
C GLN A 204 -4.95 -16.62 7.82
N SER A 205 -5.79 -17.21 6.97
CA SER A 205 -6.16 -18.63 7.03
C SER A 205 -4.95 -19.52 6.77
N THR A 206 -4.14 -19.22 5.76
CA THR A 206 -2.89 -19.94 5.50
C THR A 206 -1.89 -19.77 6.63
N LEU A 207 -1.68 -18.53 7.10
CA LEU A 207 -0.76 -18.24 8.19
C LEU A 207 -1.12 -19.03 9.45
N THR A 208 -2.40 -19.03 9.83
CA THR A 208 -2.91 -19.73 11.00
C THR A 208 -2.76 -21.24 10.83
N ARG A 209 -3.24 -21.80 9.71
CA ARG A 209 -3.19 -23.24 9.40
C ARG A 209 -1.76 -23.80 9.46
N VAL A 210 -0.79 -23.07 8.90
CA VAL A 210 0.61 -23.50 8.85
C VAL A 210 1.21 -23.63 10.25
N TYR A 211 0.94 -22.65 11.13
CA TYR A 211 1.46 -22.68 12.51
C TYR A 211 0.68 -23.63 13.43
N GLU A 212 -0.61 -23.86 13.19
CA GLU A 212 -1.38 -24.89 13.89
C GLU A 212 -0.88 -26.29 13.58
N GLN A 213 -0.59 -26.57 12.30
CA GLN A 213 -0.06 -27.87 11.87
C GLN A 213 1.41 -28.05 12.27
N ARG A 214 2.20 -26.98 12.20
CA ARG A 214 3.65 -27.00 12.41
C ARG A 214 4.09 -25.73 13.16
N ARG A 215 4.03 -25.77 14.49
CA ARG A 215 4.44 -24.63 15.36
C ARG A 215 5.83 -24.08 15.06
N ASN A 216 6.76 -24.94 14.62
CA ASN A 216 8.14 -24.59 14.28
C ASN A 216 8.35 -24.40 12.77
N PHE A 217 7.32 -24.12 11.98
CA PHE A 217 7.47 -23.86 10.55
C PHE A 217 8.33 -22.62 10.27
N ASP A 218 9.11 -22.66 9.19
CA ASP A 218 9.89 -21.53 8.71
C ASP A 218 9.08 -20.75 7.65
N LEU A 219 8.48 -19.63 8.06
CA LEU A 219 7.56 -18.86 7.22
C LEU A 219 8.26 -18.21 6.02
N ARG A 220 9.59 -18.01 6.07
CA ARG A 220 10.38 -17.46 4.95
C ARG A 220 10.18 -18.27 3.67
N ARG A 221 9.93 -19.58 3.81
CA ARG A 221 9.65 -20.47 2.69
C ARG A 221 8.39 -20.11 1.90
N LEU A 222 7.44 -19.42 2.51
CA LEU A 222 6.21 -18.96 1.86
C LEU A 222 6.30 -17.48 1.42
N LEU A 223 7.21 -16.71 2.01
CA LEU A 223 7.41 -15.29 1.70
C LEU A 223 8.55 -15.04 0.69
N SER A 224 9.28 -16.08 0.30
CA SER A 224 10.41 -15.98 -0.61
C SER A 224 10.03 -15.27 -1.92
N GLY A 225 10.80 -14.24 -2.28
CA GLY A 225 10.56 -13.36 -3.43
C GLY A 225 9.60 -12.20 -3.17
N SER A 226 8.96 -12.15 -2.00
CA SER A 226 8.01 -11.10 -1.60
C SER A 226 8.59 -10.12 -0.57
N GLU A 227 9.82 -10.33 -0.11
CA GLU A 227 10.53 -9.47 0.86
C GLU A 227 10.62 -8.03 0.34
N ARG A 228 10.86 -7.86 -0.97
CA ARG A 228 10.89 -6.57 -1.66
C ARG A 228 9.62 -5.74 -1.47
N LEU A 229 8.46 -6.39 -1.32
CA LEU A 229 7.19 -5.70 -1.06
C LEU A 229 7.19 -5.08 0.32
N ILE A 230 7.76 -5.77 1.31
CA ILE A 230 7.89 -5.27 2.68
C ILE A 230 8.94 -4.16 2.73
N ASP A 231 10.08 -4.33 2.07
CA ASP A 231 11.13 -3.31 1.99
C ASP A 231 10.61 -2.00 1.38
N HIS A 232 9.96 -2.09 0.22
CA HIS A 232 9.36 -0.95 -0.44
C HIS A 232 8.25 -0.33 0.43
N LEU A 233 7.40 -1.15 1.08
CA LEU A 233 6.32 -0.63 1.94
C LEU A 233 6.87 0.21 3.09
N ILE A 234 7.95 -0.22 3.73
CA ILE A 234 8.55 0.52 4.84
C ILE A 234 9.13 1.85 4.33
N ASN A 235 9.85 1.84 3.20
CA ASN A 235 10.34 3.07 2.57
C ASN A 235 9.19 4.01 2.15
N PHE A 236 8.10 3.43 1.66
CA PHE A 236 6.93 4.17 1.21
C PHE A 236 6.21 4.83 2.39
N MET A 237 6.08 4.14 3.53
CA MET A 237 5.55 4.71 4.78
C MET A 237 6.41 5.84 5.35
N ASP A 238 7.72 5.83 5.10
CA ASP A 238 8.64 6.89 5.55
C ASP A 238 8.42 8.21 4.78
N ARG A 239 7.87 8.15 3.56
CA ARG A 239 7.75 9.32 2.65
C ARG A 239 6.33 9.77 2.37
N GLU A 240 5.34 8.92 2.59
CA GLU A 240 3.96 9.17 2.16
C GLU A 240 3.00 9.42 3.35
N PRO A 241 2.40 10.62 3.44
CA PRO A 241 1.41 10.95 4.47
C PRO A 241 0.16 10.05 4.48
N ALA A 242 -0.18 9.41 3.35
CA ALA A 242 -1.34 8.54 3.21
C ALA A 242 -1.49 7.54 4.36
N PHE A 243 -0.39 6.91 4.79
CA PHE A 243 -0.37 5.90 5.84
C PHE A 243 -0.68 6.46 7.22
N PHE A 244 -0.13 7.63 7.53
CA PHE A 244 -0.43 8.36 8.77
C PHE A 244 -1.87 8.86 8.79
N LEU A 245 -2.35 9.35 7.65
CA LEU A 245 -3.68 9.90 7.51
C LEU A 245 -4.76 8.83 7.40
N GLY A 246 -4.43 7.57 7.11
CA GLY A 246 -5.43 6.55 6.78
C GLY A 246 -6.30 6.99 5.60
N ALA A 247 -5.69 7.60 4.58
CA ALA A 247 -6.39 8.23 3.48
C ALA A 247 -5.63 8.07 2.16
N VAL A 248 -6.33 8.19 1.04
CA VAL A 248 -5.76 7.98 -0.31
C VAL A 248 -5.62 9.30 -1.06
N LYS A 249 -4.49 9.50 -1.73
CA LYS A 249 -4.25 10.65 -2.61
C LYS A 249 -4.90 10.39 -3.96
N CYS A 250 -5.71 11.34 -4.44
CA CYS A 250 -6.34 11.24 -5.77
C CYS A 250 -5.56 12.04 -6.81
N LEU A 251 -5.56 11.56 -8.06
CA LEU A 251 -5.00 12.30 -9.19
C LEU A 251 -5.93 13.49 -9.50
N PRO A 252 -5.46 14.74 -9.54
CA PRO A 252 -6.31 15.89 -9.86
C PRO A 252 -6.84 15.82 -11.30
N LEU A 253 -8.15 15.72 -11.48
CA LEU A 253 -8.80 15.66 -12.80
C LEU A 253 -10.08 16.49 -12.78
N LEU A 254 -10.48 16.98 -13.95
CA LEU A 254 -11.80 17.57 -14.13
C LEU A 254 -12.89 16.53 -13.77
N PRO A 255 -13.96 16.91 -13.04
CA PRO A 255 -15.02 15.98 -12.65
C PRO A 255 -15.61 15.22 -13.85
N SER A 256 -15.92 15.94 -14.93
CA SER A 256 -16.44 15.34 -16.17
C SER A 256 -15.52 14.28 -16.79
N MET A 257 -14.20 14.48 -16.69
CA MET A 257 -13.21 13.52 -17.17
C MET A 257 -13.17 12.28 -16.29
N ARG A 258 -13.18 12.47 -14.96
CA ARG A 258 -13.23 11.35 -14.00
C ARG A 258 -14.51 10.53 -14.16
N ASP A 259 -15.64 11.18 -14.38
CA ASP A 259 -16.93 10.52 -14.63
C ASP A 259 -16.86 9.69 -15.91
N LEU A 260 -16.29 10.23 -16.98
CA LEU A 260 -16.15 9.51 -18.25
C LEU A 260 -15.26 8.27 -18.13
N ILE A 261 -14.13 8.37 -17.41
CA ILE A 261 -13.26 7.24 -17.10
C ILE A 261 -14.03 6.18 -16.29
N THR A 262 -14.73 6.61 -15.24
CA THR A 262 -15.50 5.73 -14.35
C THR A 262 -16.60 5.00 -15.12
N GLN A 263 -17.38 5.72 -15.94
CA GLN A 263 -18.43 5.13 -16.76
C GLN A 263 -17.88 4.17 -17.81
N THR A 264 -16.72 4.46 -18.40
CA THR A 264 -16.06 3.56 -19.35
C THR A 264 -15.72 2.21 -18.71
N ILE A 265 -15.18 2.22 -17.49
CA ILE A 265 -14.89 1.00 -16.72
C ILE A 265 -16.20 0.31 -16.36
N VAL A 266 -17.18 1.01 -15.77
CA VAL A 266 -18.48 0.44 -15.37
C VAL A 266 -19.19 -0.25 -16.54
N GLN A 267 -19.29 0.40 -17.70
CA GLN A 267 -20.00 -0.15 -18.86
C GLN A 267 -19.31 -1.38 -19.45
N THR A 268 -17.97 -1.43 -19.39
CA THR A 268 -17.19 -2.53 -19.95
C THR A 268 -17.15 -3.72 -18.99
N CYS A 269 -17.00 -3.44 -17.69
CA CYS A 269 -16.85 -4.43 -16.64
C CYS A 269 -18.18 -4.90 -16.02
N GLY A 270 -19.26 -4.13 -16.13
CA GLY A 270 -20.51 -4.38 -15.39
C GLY A 270 -21.25 -5.66 -15.75
N LYS A 271 -20.88 -6.31 -16.86
CA LYS A 271 -21.43 -7.63 -17.26
C LYS A 271 -20.56 -8.80 -16.80
N ILE A 272 -19.35 -8.54 -16.30
CA ILE A 272 -18.42 -9.57 -15.86
C ILE A 272 -18.82 -10.01 -14.47
N LYS A 273 -19.20 -11.29 -14.33
CA LYS A 273 -19.62 -11.85 -13.05
C LYS A 273 -18.44 -11.85 -12.07
N ASN A 274 -18.75 -11.65 -10.79
CA ASN A 274 -17.79 -11.74 -9.68
C ASN A 274 -16.60 -10.77 -9.73
N LEU A 275 -16.60 -9.80 -10.64
CA LEU A 275 -15.67 -8.68 -10.63
C LEU A 275 -16.07 -7.71 -9.52
N VAL A 276 -15.25 -7.62 -8.48
CA VAL A 276 -15.56 -6.92 -7.24
C VAL A 276 -15.12 -5.47 -7.31
N PHE A 277 -13.88 -5.23 -7.73
CA PHE A 277 -13.27 -3.90 -7.81
C PHE A 277 -12.59 -3.68 -9.16
N GLY A 278 -12.67 -2.45 -9.67
CA GLY A 278 -11.89 -1.94 -10.77
C GLY A 278 -11.19 -0.65 -10.34
N LEU A 279 -9.87 -0.63 -10.32
CA LEU A 279 -9.08 0.50 -9.85
C LEU A 279 -8.21 1.02 -10.98
N LEU A 280 -8.12 2.34 -11.12
CA LEU A 280 -7.15 2.96 -12.00
C LEU A 280 -6.22 3.84 -11.16
N LEU A 281 -4.93 3.55 -11.22
CA LEU A 281 -3.87 4.24 -10.50
C LEU A 281 -2.95 4.93 -11.50
N ALA A 282 -2.44 6.11 -11.16
CA ALA A 282 -1.50 6.85 -11.98
C ALA A 282 -0.53 7.59 -11.06
N ASN A 283 0.78 7.37 -11.23
CA ASN A 283 1.83 7.91 -10.34
C ASN A 283 1.49 7.76 -8.84
N ASN A 284 1.09 6.54 -8.43
CA ASN A 284 0.70 6.23 -7.06
C ASN A 284 -0.55 6.99 -6.53
N GLN A 285 -1.29 7.69 -7.39
CA GLN A 285 -2.52 8.39 -7.06
C GLN A 285 -3.74 7.67 -7.64
N LEU A 286 -4.86 7.71 -6.92
CA LEU A 286 -6.12 7.11 -7.37
C LEU A 286 -6.78 7.98 -8.43
N VAL A 287 -7.00 7.42 -9.62
CA VAL A 287 -7.78 8.04 -10.71
C VAL A 287 -9.25 7.72 -10.53
N THR A 288 -9.62 6.45 -10.36
CA THR A 288 -11.00 6.06 -10.04
C THR A 288 -11.05 4.70 -9.37
N LEU A 289 -12.11 4.48 -8.60
CA LEU A 289 -12.46 3.21 -7.98
C LEU A 289 -13.89 2.86 -8.37
N VAL A 290 -14.05 1.76 -9.09
CA VAL A 290 -15.33 1.14 -9.42
C VAL A 290 -15.49 -0.10 -8.55
N ARG A 291 -16.70 -0.33 -8.04
CA ARG A 291 -16.99 -1.45 -7.13
C ARG A 291 -18.40 -1.97 -7.32
N MET A 292 -18.66 -3.20 -6.90
CA MET A 292 -20.03 -3.62 -6.62
C MET A 292 -20.56 -2.83 -5.40
N LYS A 293 -21.77 -2.28 -5.49
CA LYS A 293 -22.32 -1.35 -4.48
C LYS A 293 -22.30 -1.86 -3.03
N LYS A 294 -22.36 -3.17 -2.82
CA LYS A 294 -22.33 -3.81 -1.49
C LYS A 294 -20.95 -3.85 -0.84
N PHE A 295 -19.87 -3.63 -1.59
CA PHE A 295 -18.51 -3.82 -1.13
C PHE A 295 -17.76 -2.50 -1.08
N PHE A 296 -17.03 -2.28 0.01
CA PHE A 296 -16.19 -1.11 0.24
C PHE A 296 -14.77 -1.58 0.45
N ILE A 297 -13.79 -0.73 0.15
CA ILE A 297 -12.38 -1.03 0.36
C ILE A 297 -11.80 -0.07 1.39
N HIS A 298 -10.97 -0.59 2.28
CA HIS A 298 -10.29 0.21 3.29
C HIS A 298 -9.04 0.89 2.69
N PRO A 299 -8.69 2.13 3.07
CA PRO A 299 -7.47 2.80 2.60
C PRO A 299 -6.20 1.96 2.76
N ALA A 300 -6.06 1.26 3.89
CA ALA A 300 -4.94 0.35 4.12
C ALA A 300 -4.77 -0.73 3.04
N ASP A 301 -5.85 -1.31 2.52
CA ASP A 301 -5.77 -2.29 1.43
C ASP A 301 -5.39 -1.63 0.10
N LEU A 302 -5.86 -0.40 -0.14
CA LEU A 302 -5.43 0.41 -1.29
C LEU A 302 -3.94 0.74 -1.25
N HIS A 303 -3.39 1.02 -0.07
CA HIS A 303 -1.95 1.28 0.07
C HIS A 303 -1.11 0.03 -0.24
N LEU A 304 -1.59 -1.17 0.11
CA LEU A 304 -0.92 -2.42 -0.25
C LEU A 304 -0.98 -2.68 -1.76
N ILE A 305 -2.10 -2.34 -2.40
CA ILE A 305 -2.23 -2.39 -3.86
C ILE A 305 -1.27 -1.40 -4.53
N GLN A 306 -1.22 -0.16 -4.06
CA GLN A 306 -0.28 0.87 -4.50
C GLN A 306 1.16 0.39 -4.37
N ASN A 307 1.49 -0.19 -3.21
CA ASN A 307 2.79 -0.78 -2.94
C ASN A 307 3.14 -1.91 -3.91
N LEU A 308 2.20 -2.81 -4.21
CA LEU A 308 2.38 -3.89 -5.20
C LEU A 308 2.73 -3.33 -6.58
N VAL A 309 1.97 -2.32 -7.04
CA VAL A 309 2.17 -1.70 -8.37
C VAL A 309 3.51 -0.97 -8.44
N ALA A 310 3.85 -0.20 -7.40
CA ALA A 310 5.11 0.54 -7.33
C ALA A 310 6.33 -0.39 -7.26
N SER A 311 6.21 -1.53 -6.57
CA SER A 311 7.31 -2.50 -6.39
C SER A 311 7.50 -3.46 -7.57
N SER A 312 6.67 -3.39 -8.62
CA SER A 312 6.60 -4.41 -9.67
C SER A 312 6.69 -3.82 -11.07
N GLU A 313 7.93 -3.62 -11.53
CA GLU A 313 8.20 -3.07 -12.87
C GLU A 313 7.71 -3.98 -14.02
N SER A 314 7.62 -5.29 -13.80
CA SER A 314 7.14 -6.26 -14.79
C SER A 314 5.73 -5.95 -15.30
N PHE A 315 4.90 -5.28 -14.51
CA PHE A 315 3.55 -4.91 -14.94
C PHE A 315 3.54 -3.81 -16.02
N LYS A 316 4.64 -3.04 -16.15
CA LYS A 316 4.75 -1.99 -17.18
C LYS A 316 4.83 -2.58 -18.59
N THR A 317 5.38 -3.79 -18.73
CA THR A 317 5.60 -4.45 -20.02
C THR A 317 4.67 -5.62 -20.28
N ALA A 318 4.04 -6.20 -19.25
CA ALA A 318 3.19 -7.36 -19.37
C ALA A 318 1.96 -7.29 -18.45
N GLU A 319 0.89 -7.99 -18.83
CA GLU A 319 -0.26 -8.20 -17.96
C GLU A 319 0.08 -9.19 -16.85
N GLY A 320 -0.21 -8.81 -15.61
CA GLY A 320 -0.08 -9.65 -14.43
C GLY A 320 -1.37 -10.36 -14.07
N TRP A 321 -1.28 -11.64 -13.71
CA TRP A 321 -2.34 -12.39 -13.05
C TRP A 321 -1.82 -12.87 -11.71
N THR A 322 -2.28 -12.27 -10.61
CA THR A 322 -1.75 -12.56 -9.28
C THR A 322 -2.87 -12.75 -8.27
N PRO A 323 -2.77 -13.75 -7.36
CA PRO A 323 -3.60 -13.78 -6.17
C PRO A 323 -3.23 -12.58 -5.28
N ILE A 324 -4.25 -11.95 -4.69
CA ILE A 324 -4.13 -10.79 -3.80
C ILE A 324 -5.08 -11.01 -2.63
N CYS A 325 -4.54 -11.04 -1.42
CA CYS A 325 -5.37 -10.93 -0.22
C CYS A 325 -5.53 -9.45 0.13
N LEU A 326 -6.74 -9.04 0.48
CA LEU A 326 -7.04 -7.69 0.95
C LEU A 326 -7.38 -7.78 2.45
N PRO A 327 -6.42 -7.58 3.36
CA PRO A 327 -6.58 -7.91 4.78
C PRO A 327 -7.76 -7.23 5.48
N LYS A 328 -8.12 -6.01 5.09
CA LYS A 328 -9.27 -5.30 5.68
C LYS A 328 -10.60 -5.61 5.00
N PHE A 329 -10.58 -6.07 3.76
CA PHE A 329 -11.77 -6.53 3.05
C PHE A 329 -12.14 -7.98 3.39
N ASN A 330 -11.18 -8.90 3.27
CA ASN A 330 -11.29 -10.30 3.66
C ASN A 330 -9.89 -10.90 3.88
N ALA A 331 -9.46 -10.98 5.14
CA ALA A 331 -8.14 -11.51 5.50
C ALA A 331 -7.97 -13.02 5.23
N ASN A 332 -9.05 -13.77 5.04
CA ASN A 332 -9.01 -15.24 4.97
C ASN A 332 -8.95 -15.81 3.56
N GLY A 333 -9.10 -14.98 2.52
CA GLY A 333 -9.20 -15.44 1.14
C GLY A 333 -8.41 -14.58 0.16
N PHE A 334 -8.05 -15.20 -0.96
CA PHE A 334 -7.51 -14.50 -2.11
C PHE A 334 -8.63 -14.00 -3.02
N MET A 335 -8.40 -12.84 -3.59
CA MET A 335 -8.98 -12.42 -4.86
C MET A 335 -7.93 -12.59 -5.96
N HIS A 336 -8.35 -12.66 -7.20
CA HIS A 336 -7.44 -12.67 -8.34
C HIS A 336 -7.44 -11.29 -9.02
N GLY A 337 -6.24 -10.72 -9.16
CA GLY A 337 -6.03 -9.42 -9.78
C GLY A 337 -5.46 -9.56 -11.18
N HIS A 338 -6.17 -9.00 -12.17
CA HIS A 338 -5.59 -8.61 -13.45
C HIS A 338 -4.96 -7.23 -13.27
N VAL A 339 -3.65 -7.12 -13.49
CA VAL A 339 -2.86 -5.90 -13.27
C VAL A 339 -2.15 -5.55 -14.56
N SER A 340 -2.42 -4.39 -15.13
CA SER A 340 -1.77 -3.99 -16.38
C SER A 340 -1.75 -2.48 -16.57
N TYR A 341 -0.72 -1.97 -17.23
CA TYR A 341 -0.72 -0.57 -17.66
C TYR A 341 -1.60 -0.38 -18.88
N LEU A 342 -2.27 0.78 -18.96
CA LEU A 342 -3.25 1.07 -20.00
C LEU A 342 -2.58 1.03 -21.39
N ALA A 343 -1.48 1.75 -21.57
CA ALA A 343 -0.72 1.81 -22.81
C ALA A 343 0.73 2.28 -22.56
N GLU A 344 1.62 2.10 -23.54
CA GLU A 344 3.02 2.54 -23.44
C GLU A 344 3.14 4.07 -23.27
N ASP A 345 2.24 4.81 -23.90
CA ASP A 345 2.14 6.27 -23.84
C ASP A 345 1.35 6.79 -22.63
N CYS A 346 0.84 5.92 -21.75
CA CYS A 346 0.10 6.34 -20.55
C CYS A 346 0.43 5.42 -19.36
N GLN A 347 1.23 5.94 -18.43
CA GLN A 347 1.72 5.23 -17.23
C GLN A 347 0.66 5.11 -16.12
N ALA A 348 -0.58 4.77 -16.51
CA ALA A 348 -1.67 4.47 -15.60
C ALA A 348 -1.91 2.95 -15.53
N CYS A 349 -1.97 2.41 -14.32
CA CYS A 349 -2.16 1.00 -14.03
C CYS A 349 -3.64 0.70 -13.71
N LEU A 350 -4.24 -0.18 -14.50
CA LEU A 350 -5.57 -0.74 -14.28
C LEU A 350 -5.46 -2.03 -13.48
N LEU A 351 -6.23 -2.13 -12.41
CA LEU A 351 -6.40 -3.34 -11.61
C LEU A 351 -7.86 -3.78 -11.64
N LEU A 352 -8.13 -5.00 -12.07
CA LEU A 352 -9.45 -5.62 -12.03
C LEU A 352 -9.40 -6.81 -11.08
N LEU A 353 -10.10 -6.70 -9.94
CA LEU A 353 -10.05 -7.70 -8.87
C LEU A 353 -11.35 -8.50 -8.79
N THR A 354 -11.23 -9.82 -8.95
CA THR A 354 -12.35 -10.76 -9.05
C THR A 354 -12.22 -11.89 -8.03
N ALA A 355 -13.35 -12.48 -7.64
CA ALA A 355 -13.36 -13.72 -6.85
C ALA A 355 -13.19 -14.98 -7.72
N ASP A 356 -13.25 -14.84 -9.05
CA ASP A 356 -13.15 -15.95 -10.00
C ASP A 356 -11.72 -16.11 -10.52
N ARG A 357 -11.16 -17.32 -10.46
CA ARG A 357 -9.79 -17.63 -10.89
C ARG A 357 -9.65 -17.77 -12.41
N ASP A 358 -10.72 -18.14 -13.10
CA ASP A 358 -10.63 -18.62 -14.49
C ASP A 358 -11.13 -17.58 -15.51
N VAL A 359 -11.05 -16.29 -15.16
CA VAL A 359 -11.55 -15.17 -15.98
C VAL A 359 -10.47 -14.27 -16.57
N PHE A 360 -9.18 -14.65 -16.47
CA PHE A 360 -8.07 -13.86 -17.01
C PHE A 360 -8.29 -13.41 -18.48
N PRO A 361 -8.68 -14.29 -19.44
CA PRO A 361 -8.86 -13.87 -20.83
C PRO A 361 -9.98 -12.81 -20.99
N ILE A 362 -11.05 -12.93 -20.19
CA ILE A 362 -12.18 -12.00 -20.21
C ILE A 362 -11.74 -10.61 -19.71
N LEU A 363 -10.92 -10.58 -18.65
CA LEU A 363 -10.40 -9.32 -18.10
C LEU A 363 -9.36 -8.67 -19.03
N SER A 364 -8.55 -9.47 -19.72
CA SER A 364 -7.62 -8.97 -20.75
C SER A 364 -8.37 -8.31 -21.91
N GLU A 365 -9.44 -8.96 -22.42
CA GLU A 365 -10.30 -8.36 -23.45
C GLU A 365 -11.01 -7.08 -22.95
N ALA A 366 -11.47 -7.09 -21.69
CA ALA A 366 -12.08 -5.92 -21.06
C ALA A 366 -11.09 -4.74 -20.98
N LYS A 367 -9.84 -5.01 -20.61
CA LYS A 367 -8.77 -4.00 -20.60
C LYS A 367 -8.56 -3.38 -21.97
N GLN A 368 -8.48 -4.19 -23.04
CA GLN A 368 -8.33 -3.67 -24.40
C GLN A 368 -9.48 -2.72 -24.78
N LYS A 369 -10.74 -3.12 -24.49
CA LYS A 369 -11.92 -2.28 -24.75
C LYS A 369 -11.92 -0.98 -23.93
N ILE A 370 -11.47 -1.03 -22.68
CA ILE A 370 -11.31 0.16 -21.82
C ILE A 370 -10.31 1.10 -22.46
N VAL A 371 -9.11 0.63 -22.79
CA VAL A 371 -8.04 1.45 -23.39
C VAL A 371 -8.50 2.10 -24.70
N GLU A 372 -9.16 1.33 -25.57
CA GLU A 372 -9.64 1.84 -26.87
C GLU A 372 -10.70 2.96 -26.69
N LYS A 373 -11.62 2.80 -25.73
CA LYS A 373 -12.61 3.83 -25.41
C LYS A 373 -11.97 5.06 -24.79
N LEU A 374 -11.09 4.89 -23.80
CA LEU A 374 -10.40 6.00 -23.13
C LEU A 374 -9.55 6.82 -24.11
N ARG A 375 -8.93 6.17 -25.09
CA ARG A 375 -8.19 6.85 -26.16
C ARG A 375 -9.11 7.66 -27.08
N ARG A 376 -10.26 7.10 -27.48
CA ARG A 376 -11.26 7.81 -28.31
C ARG A 376 -11.83 9.06 -27.63
N THR A 377 -11.88 9.06 -26.30
CA THR A 377 -12.44 10.15 -25.51
C THR A 377 -11.39 11.12 -24.94
N ASN A 378 -10.13 11.01 -25.39
CA ASN A 378 -8.99 11.81 -24.91
C ASN A 378 -8.72 11.71 -23.39
N CYS A 379 -9.12 10.60 -22.76
CA CYS A 379 -8.92 10.41 -21.32
C CYS A 379 -7.47 10.07 -20.98
N LEU A 380 -6.73 9.40 -21.88
CA LEU A 380 -5.34 9.04 -21.64
C LEU A 380 -4.45 10.29 -21.58
N GLU A 381 -4.71 11.22 -22.50
CA GLU A 381 -4.08 12.53 -22.59
C GLU A 381 -4.36 13.34 -21.33
N ALA A 382 -5.62 13.40 -20.87
CA ALA A 382 -5.96 14.11 -19.64
C ALA A 382 -5.28 13.51 -18.38
N ILE A 383 -5.12 12.19 -18.32
CA ILE A 383 -4.37 11.54 -17.24
C ILE A 383 -2.88 11.92 -17.32
N ASN A 384 -2.29 11.88 -18.51
CA ASN A 384 -0.89 12.25 -18.73
C ASN A 384 -0.62 13.73 -18.42
N GLU A 385 -1.49 14.64 -18.85
CA GLU A 385 -1.40 16.06 -18.53
C GLU A 385 -1.46 16.29 -17.03
N SER A 386 -2.34 15.58 -16.32
CA SER A 386 -2.45 15.68 -14.86
C SER A 386 -1.20 15.17 -14.15
N MET A 387 -0.64 14.04 -14.57
CA MET A 387 0.60 13.49 -13.99
C MET A 387 1.80 14.43 -14.17
N ASN A 388 1.85 15.16 -15.29
CA ASN A 388 2.93 16.08 -15.63
C ASN A 388 2.68 17.53 -15.21
N ARG A 389 1.53 17.80 -14.57
CA ARG A 389 1.17 19.15 -14.13
C ARG A 389 2.08 19.58 -12.98
N ALA A 390 2.55 20.82 -13.03
CA ALA A 390 3.27 21.42 -11.91
C ALA A 390 2.43 21.35 -10.63
N LEU A 391 3.07 20.96 -9.53
CA LEU A 391 2.42 20.85 -8.25
C LEU A 391 1.98 22.23 -7.76
N ILE A 392 0.76 22.30 -7.24
CA ILE A 392 0.22 23.52 -6.65
C ILE A 392 1.02 23.88 -5.39
N THR A 393 1.28 25.16 -5.22
CA THR A 393 2.07 25.74 -4.13
C THR A 393 1.20 26.23 -2.98
N THR A 394 1.79 26.48 -1.80
CA THR A 394 1.06 27.07 -0.68
C THR A 394 0.62 28.51 -0.97
N MET A 395 1.40 29.25 -1.78
CA MET A 395 1.05 30.60 -2.23
C MET A 395 -0.19 30.62 -3.12
N GLU A 396 -0.30 29.69 -4.08
CA GLU A 396 -1.45 29.61 -5.00
C GLU A 396 -2.77 29.28 -4.29
N ILE A 397 -2.71 28.57 -3.16
CA ILE A 397 -3.89 28.31 -2.31
C ILE A 397 -4.11 29.38 -1.23
N GLY A 398 -3.37 30.49 -1.26
CA GLY A 398 -3.56 31.61 -0.35
C GLY A 398 -2.94 31.44 1.04
N LEU A 399 -1.97 30.53 1.20
CA LEU A 399 -1.26 30.25 2.46
C LEU A 399 0.26 30.50 2.36
N PRO A 400 0.71 31.73 2.03
CA PRO A 400 2.12 32.01 1.69
C PRO A 400 3.10 31.83 2.87
N GLU A 401 2.62 31.87 4.12
CA GLU A 401 3.46 31.72 5.31
C GLU A 401 3.64 30.25 5.74
N MET A 402 2.86 29.34 5.15
CA MET A 402 2.94 27.90 5.45
C MET A 402 4.00 27.24 4.58
N ARG A 403 4.85 26.40 5.20
CA ARG A 403 5.84 25.59 4.47
C ARG A 403 5.21 24.41 3.74
N HIS A 404 4.21 23.79 4.37
CA HIS A 404 3.43 22.68 3.82
C HIS A 404 2.11 22.57 4.58
N VAL A 405 1.06 22.10 3.91
CA VAL A 405 -0.21 21.70 4.54
C VAL A 405 -0.66 20.31 4.08
N LEU A 406 -1.41 19.60 4.92
CA LEU A 406 -2.12 18.38 4.55
C LEU A 406 -3.59 18.58 4.83
N TYR A 407 -4.44 18.31 3.84
CA TYR A 407 -5.89 18.35 4.00
C TYR A 407 -6.45 16.94 3.81
N LYS A 408 -7.01 16.35 4.88
CA LYS A 408 -7.73 15.07 4.84
C LYS A 408 -9.23 15.35 4.88
N CYS A 409 -9.94 14.92 3.84
CA CYS A 409 -11.39 14.84 3.85
C CYS A 409 -11.81 13.58 4.61
N ARG A 410 -12.46 13.76 5.77
CA ARG A 410 -12.79 12.64 6.66
C ARG A 410 -13.92 11.79 6.11
N SER A 411 -14.87 12.39 5.41
CA SER A 411 -16.04 11.69 4.85
C SER A 411 -15.69 10.79 3.67
N THR A 412 -14.58 11.06 2.96
CA THR A 412 -14.16 10.26 1.79
C THR A 412 -12.90 9.44 2.03
N ALA A 413 -12.22 9.62 3.16
CA ALA A 413 -10.88 9.08 3.42
C ALA A 413 -9.90 9.40 2.29
N GLN A 414 -10.00 10.61 1.74
CA GLN A 414 -9.09 11.13 0.73
C GLN A 414 -8.29 12.28 1.32
N PHE A 415 -7.11 12.52 0.77
CA PHE A 415 -6.34 13.69 1.15
C PHE A 415 -5.70 14.37 -0.05
N TRP A 416 -5.34 15.63 0.17
CA TRP A 416 -4.65 16.46 -0.76
C TRP A 416 -3.49 17.19 -0.07
N SER A 417 -2.46 17.48 -0.85
CA SER A 417 -1.25 18.14 -0.40
C SER A 417 -0.67 18.97 -1.56
N PRO A 418 -0.13 20.18 -1.31
CA PRO A 418 0.67 20.89 -2.29
C PRO A 418 1.99 20.15 -2.54
N GLY A 419 2.73 20.58 -3.55
CA GLY A 419 4.10 20.14 -3.74
C GLY A 419 5.05 20.70 -2.68
N PHE A 420 6.15 19.99 -2.43
CA PHE A 420 7.22 20.50 -1.59
C PHE A 420 7.82 21.78 -2.19
N GLN A 421 8.12 22.75 -1.33
CA GLN A 421 8.73 24.03 -1.68
C GLN A 421 9.90 24.29 -0.74
N SER A 422 10.73 25.30 -1.07
CA SER A 422 11.83 25.72 -0.18
C SER A 422 11.35 25.88 1.28
N PRO A 423 12.04 25.27 2.26
CA PRO A 423 13.38 24.67 2.19
C PRO A 423 13.42 23.17 1.88
N TYR A 424 12.35 22.55 1.35
CA TYR A 424 12.28 21.12 1.01
C TYR A 424 12.61 20.89 -0.47
N THR A 425 13.88 21.08 -0.84
CA THR A 425 14.33 21.05 -2.24
C THR A 425 15.09 19.77 -2.62
N ASN A 426 15.51 18.99 -1.63
CA ASN A 426 16.16 17.69 -1.82
C ASN A 426 15.57 16.64 -0.86
N ASP A 427 15.93 15.38 -1.09
CA ASP A 427 15.41 14.25 -0.32
C ASP A 427 15.77 14.30 1.17
N GLU A 428 16.99 14.74 1.53
CA GLU A 428 17.39 14.87 2.93
C GLU A 428 16.56 15.92 3.67
N GLU A 429 16.19 17.00 2.99
CA GLU A 429 15.33 18.04 3.53
C GLU A 429 13.89 17.56 3.65
N ILE A 430 13.38 16.78 2.69
CA ILE A 430 12.03 16.19 2.74
C ILE A 430 11.93 15.13 3.85
N GLU A 431 13.00 14.38 4.11
CA GLU A 431 13.05 13.36 5.17
C GLU A 431 13.16 13.98 6.59
N ARG A 432 13.67 15.21 6.70
CA ARG A 432 13.81 15.94 7.98
C ARG A 432 12.49 16.46 8.52
#